data_AF-A0A927U1C9-F1
#
_entry.id   AF-A0A927U1C9-F1
#
_cell.length_a   1.000
_cell.length_b   1.000
_cell.length_c   1.000
_cell.angle_alpha   90.00
_cell.angle_beta   90.00
_cell.angle_gamma   90.00
#
_symmetry.space_group_name_H-M   'P 1'
#
loop_
_entity.id
_entity.type
_entity.pdbx_description
1 polymer ?
#
loop_
_entity_poly.entity_id
_entity_poly.type
_entity_poly.pdbx_seq_one_letter_code
_entity_poly.pdbx_strand_id
1 'polypeptide(L)'
;MATKTMVLKNNQKPSKEQLMEVERASKNPIVFDEDAPEFTEEQLAQFKRILTYAENYKRENRKQNITLRLSPQTIKKAKSLGKGYTSILAAIIENALNNPEEMMSLMK
;
A
#
# COMPACT_ATOMS: atom_id res chain seq x y z
N MET A 1 -36.24 4.79 4.59
CA MET A 1 -35.85 5.80 3.57
C MET A 1 -35.34 5.07 2.34
N ALA A 2 -35.73 5.49 1.13
CA ALA A 2 -35.26 4.88 -0.12
C ALA A 2 -34.00 5.60 -0.61
N THR A 3 -32.85 4.92 -0.61
CA THR A 3 -31.60 5.44 -1.18
C THR A 3 -31.60 5.30 -2.70
N LYS A 4 -31.53 6.42 -3.42
CA LYS A 4 -31.40 6.43 -4.89
C LYS A 4 -29.93 6.33 -5.28
N THR A 5 -29.53 5.22 -5.89
CA THR A 5 -28.14 4.99 -6.33
C THR A 5 -28.02 5.28 -7.84
N MET A 6 -27.05 6.10 -8.23
CA MET A 6 -26.71 6.34 -9.64
C MET A 6 -25.21 6.13 -9.87
N VAL A 7 -24.87 5.29 -10.84
CA VAL A 7 -23.46 4.98 -11.20
C VAL A 7 -23.06 5.80 -12.42
N LEU A 8 -22.02 6.62 -12.28
CA LEU A 8 -21.41 7.35 -13.40
C LEU A 8 -20.39 6.44 -14.11
N LYS A 9 -20.39 6.45 -15.44
CA LYS A 9 -19.36 5.75 -16.24
C LYS A 9 -18.10 6.62 -16.37
N ASN A 10 -16.97 5.99 -16.70
CA ASN A 10 -15.69 6.69 -16.87
C ASN A 10 -15.81 7.83 -17.92
N ASN A 11 -15.26 9.01 -17.63
CA ASN A 11 -15.37 10.26 -18.41
C ASN A 11 -16.78 10.91 -18.52
N GLN A 12 -17.79 10.42 -17.81
CA GLN A 12 -19.11 11.05 -17.82
C GLN A 12 -19.16 12.23 -16.84
N LYS A 13 -19.47 13.44 -17.35
CA LYS A 13 -19.73 14.61 -16.50
C LYS A 13 -21.11 14.49 -15.84
N PRO A 14 -21.25 14.76 -14.52
CA PRO A 14 -22.53 14.76 -13.85
C PRO A 14 -23.50 15.77 -14.47
N SER A 15 -24.80 15.46 -14.47
CA SER A 15 -25.83 16.41 -14.88
C SER A 15 -25.95 17.55 -13.86
N LYS A 16 -26.52 18.70 -14.27
CA LYS A 16 -26.76 19.83 -13.36
C LYS A 16 -27.62 19.45 -12.15
N GLU A 17 -28.61 18.58 -12.37
CA GLU A 17 -29.49 18.07 -11.31
C GLU A 17 -28.73 17.21 -10.30
N GLN A 18 -27.80 16.36 -10.76
CA GLN A 18 -26.96 15.54 -9.88
C GLN A 18 -26.03 16.42 -9.03
N LEU A 19 -25.47 17.49 -9.60
CA LEU A 19 -24.64 18.45 -8.87
C LEU A 19 -25.45 19.17 -7.78
N MET A 20 -26.68 19.61 -8.11
CA MET A 20 -27.57 20.25 -7.14
C MET A 20 -28.00 19.29 -6.01
N GLU A 21 -28.20 18.01 -6.32
CA GLU A 21 -28.52 16.98 -5.32
C GLU A 21 -27.36 16.76 -4.36
N VAL A 22 -26.13 16.70 -4.87
CA VAL A 22 -24.91 16.61 -4.06
C VAL A 22 -24.72 17.87 -3.18
N GLU A 23 -24.92 19.07 -3.73
CA GLU A 23 -24.85 20.31 -2.95
C GLU A 23 -25.90 20.37 -1.84
N ARG A 24 -27.12 19.89 -2.12
CA ARG A 24 -28.18 19.82 -1.10
C ARG A 24 -27.84 18.81 -0.01
N ALA A 25 -27.34 17.64 -0.39
CA ALA A 25 -26.91 16.61 0.57
C ALA A 25 -25.75 17.09 1.45
N SER A 26 -24.79 17.84 0.88
CA SER A 26 -23.65 18.43 1.62
C SER A 26 -24.09 19.42 2.72
N LYS A 27 -25.26 20.06 2.57
CA LYS A 27 -25.82 21.01 3.55
C LYS A 27 -26.61 20.33 4.67
N ASN A 28 -26.85 19.03 4.60
CA ASN A 28 -27.57 18.32 5.65
C ASN A 28 -26.68 18.24 6.91
N PRO A 29 -27.23 18.48 8.10
CA PRO A 29 -26.48 18.34 9.34
C PRO A 29 -26.12 16.86 9.55
N ILE A 30 -24.89 16.64 10.01
CA ILE A 30 -24.45 15.32 10.47
C ILE A 30 -25.08 15.13 11.85
N VAL A 31 -26.09 14.24 11.93
CA VAL A 31 -26.76 13.89 13.18
C VAL A 31 -26.25 12.52 13.61
N PHE A 32 -25.69 12.46 14.80
CA PHE A 32 -25.28 11.20 15.43
C PHE A 32 -26.49 10.63 16.19
N ASP A 33 -26.76 9.34 16.00
CA ASP A 33 -27.85 8.62 16.65
C ASP A 33 -27.31 7.61 17.69
N GLU A 34 -28.20 6.93 18.42
CA GLU A 34 -27.80 5.94 19.44
C GLU A 34 -27.06 4.74 18.84
N ASP A 35 -27.31 4.42 17.57
CA ASP A 35 -26.67 3.30 16.84
C ASP A 35 -25.32 3.71 16.21
N ALA A 36 -25.08 5.01 16.01
CA ALA A 36 -23.90 5.62 15.40
C ALA A 36 -23.42 6.84 16.23
N PRO A 37 -22.88 6.60 17.44
CA PRO A 37 -22.33 7.66 18.28
C PRO A 37 -21.08 8.28 17.65
N GLU A 38 -20.74 9.50 18.08
CA GLU A 38 -19.46 10.12 17.71
C GLU A 38 -18.29 9.24 18.17
N PHE A 39 -17.28 9.11 17.30
CA PHE A 39 -16.03 8.48 17.69
C PHE A 39 -15.38 9.31 18.81
N THR A 40 -15.05 8.64 19.90
CA THR A 40 -14.27 9.28 20.98
C THR A 40 -12.85 9.59 20.49
N GLU A 41 -12.23 10.63 21.05
CA GLU A 41 -10.87 11.05 20.67
C GLU A 41 -9.85 9.91 20.78
N GLU A 42 -10.05 9.00 21.75
CA GLU A 42 -9.23 7.81 21.94
C GLU A 42 -9.34 6.82 20.77
N GLN A 43 -10.55 6.57 20.28
CA GLN A 43 -10.77 5.71 19.11
C GLN A 43 -10.16 6.34 17.85
N LEU A 44 -10.35 7.64 17.65
CA LEU A 44 -9.71 8.40 16.56
C LEU A 44 -8.17 8.30 16.60
N ALA A 45 -7.57 8.34 17.80
CA ALA A 45 -6.13 8.19 17.98
C ALA A 45 -5.63 6.78 17.62
N GLN A 46 -6.41 5.74 17.92
CA GLN A 46 -6.08 4.36 17.53
C GLN A 46 -6.06 4.20 15.99
N PHE A 47 -7.04 4.76 15.28
CA PHE A 47 -7.05 4.74 13.81
C PHE A 47 -5.85 5.49 13.22
N LYS A 48 -5.50 6.66 13.76
CA LYS A 48 -4.29 7.40 13.33
C LYS A 48 -3.00 6.59 13.52
N ARG A 49 -2.87 5.86 14.64
CA ARG A 49 -1.73 4.96 14.88
C ARG A 49 -1.63 3.84 13.85
N ILE A 50 -2.74 3.23 13.47
CA ILE A 50 -2.76 2.16 12.46
C ILE A 50 -2.38 2.72 11.08
N LEU A 51 -2.91 3.89 10.71
CA LEU A 51 -2.58 4.55 9.45
C LEU A 51 -1.10 4.93 9.37
N THR A 52 -0.58 5.56 10.42
CA THR A 52 0.84 5.95 10.50
C THR A 52 1.78 4.73 10.48
N TYR A 53 1.45 3.66 11.21
CA TYR A 53 2.20 2.41 11.15
C TYR A 53 2.21 1.82 9.73
N ALA A 54 1.06 1.77 9.06
CA ALA A 54 0.96 1.26 7.70
C ALA A 54 1.74 2.12 6.70
N GLU A 55 1.74 3.44 6.86
CA GLU A 55 2.53 4.37 6.04
C GLU A 55 4.03 4.20 6.27
N ASN A 56 4.48 4.12 7.52
CA ASN A 56 5.89 3.93 7.87
C ASN A 56 6.39 2.58 7.35
N TYR A 57 5.65 1.49 7.57
CA TYR A 57 5.97 0.17 7.04
C TYR A 57 6.09 0.19 5.50
N LYS A 58 5.18 0.88 4.81
CA LYS A 58 5.25 1.02 3.35
C LYS A 58 6.44 1.85 2.88
N ARG A 59 6.84 2.89 3.64
CA ARG A 59 7.99 3.73 3.32
C ARG A 59 9.30 2.97 3.52
N GLU A 60 9.44 2.30 4.65
CA GLU A 60 10.64 1.55 5.02
C GLU A 60 10.86 0.32 4.13
N ASN A 61 9.78 -0.42 3.81
CA ASN A 61 9.85 -1.61 2.97
C ASN A 61 9.67 -1.33 1.47
N ARG A 62 9.73 -0.06 1.06
CA ARG A 62 9.65 0.29 -0.37
C ARG A 62 10.92 -0.18 -1.07
N LYS A 63 10.80 -1.26 -1.82
CA LYS A 63 11.87 -1.82 -2.65
C LYS A 63 12.44 -0.73 -3.57
N GLN A 64 13.75 -0.51 -3.47
CA GLN A 64 14.47 0.41 -4.34
C GLN A 64 14.92 -0.35 -5.59
N ASN A 65 14.76 0.27 -6.75
CA ASN A 65 15.25 -0.30 -8.00
C ASN A 65 16.75 -0.04 -8.13
N ILE A 66 17.54 -1.11 -8.21
CA ILE A 66 18.99 -1.05 -8.42
C ILE A 66 19.39 -1.82 -9.68
N THR A 67 20.46 -1.40 -10.34
CA THR A 67 21.05 -2.09 -11.49
C THR A 67 22.36 -2.75 -11.07
N LEU A 68 22.39 -4.08 -11.04
CA LEU A 68 23.57 -4.87 -10.69
C LEU A 68 24.02 -5.71 -11.89
N ARG A 69 25.33 -5.72 -12.16
CA ARG A 69 25.92 -6.61 -13.17
C ARG A 69 26.28 -7.95 -12.53
N LEU A 70 25.74 -9.02 -13.09
CA LEU A 70 25.98 -10.39 -12.64
C LEU A 70 26.59 -11.22 -13.78
N SER A 71 27.30 -12.29 -13.44
CA SER A 71 27.82 -13.21 -14.44
C SER A 71 26.66 -13.92 -15.18
N PRO A 72 26.86 -14.34 -16.44
CA PRO A 72 25.84 -15.07 -17.20
C PRO A 72 25.37 -16.36 -16.52
N GLN A 73 26.29 -17.05 -15.82
CA GLN A 73 25.99 -18.28 -15.08
C GLN A 73 25.06 -18.01 -13.89
N THR A 74 25.31 -16.94 -13.13
CA THR A 74 24.47 -16.55 -12.00
C THR A 74 23.05 -16.21 -12.46
N ILE A 75 22.91 -15.50 -13.58
CA ILE A 75 21.58 -15.19 -14.14
C ILE A 75 20.84 -16.46 -14.58
N LYS A 76 21.54 -17.41 -15.20
CA LYS A 76 20.94 -18.69 -15.60
C LYS A 76 20.43 -19.47 -14.38
N LYS A 77 21.24 -19.55 -13.32
CA LYS A 77 20.87 -20.22 -12.06
C LYS A 77 19.72 -19.51 -11.34
N ALA A 78 19.71 -18.18 -11.34
CA ALA A 78 18.61 -17.43 -10.76
C ALA A 78 17.30 -17.71 -11.49
N LYS A 79 17.29 -17.62 -12.83
CA LYS A 79 16.09 -17.89 -13.63
C LYS A 79 15.56 -19.32 -13.46
N SER A 80 16.43 -20.31 -13.20
CA SER A 80 15.98 -21.69 -12.94
C SER A 80 15.24 -21.87 -11.62
N LEU A 81 15.28 -20.90 -10.70
CA LEU A 81 14.52 -20.93 -9.44
C LEU A 81 13.02 -20.69 -9.64
N GLY A 82 12.58 -20.35 -10.86
CA GLY A 82 11.16 -20.23 -11.22
C GLY A 82 10.60 -18.81 -11.19
N LYS A 83 9.27 -18.70 -11.27
CA LYS A 83 8.56 -17.41 -11.23
C LYS A 83 8.77 -16.78 -9.85
N GLY A 84 9.33 -15.57 -9.82
CA GLY A 84 9.66 -14.88 -8.57
C GLY A 84 11.13 -14.98 -8.15
N TYR A 85 12.02 -15.52 -8.99
CA TYR A 85 13.46 -15.58 -8.69
C TYR A 85 14.09 -14.24 -8.27
N THR A 86 13.54 -13.11 -8.71
CA THR A 86 13.98 -11.77 -8.31
C THR A 86 13.77 -11.50 -6.83
N SER A 87 12.71 -12.04 -6.23
CA SER A 87 12.46 -11.93 -4.78
C SER A 87 13.42 -12.81 -3.99
N ILE A 88 13.75 -13.99 -4.51
CA ILE A 88 14.75 -14.87 -3.90
C ILE A 88 16.14 -14.23 -3.97
N LEU A 89 16.49 -13.60 -5.11
CA LEU A 89 17.75 -12.85 -5.24
C LEU A 89 17.83 -11.70 -4.24
N ALA A 90 16.74 -10.94 -4.06
CA ALA A 90 16.71 -9.86 -3.06
C ALA A 90 16.98 -10.40 -1.65
N ALA A 91 16.32 -11.50 -1.24
CA ALA A 91 16.52 -12.11 0.06
C ALA A 91 17.96 -12.64 0.27
N ILE A 92 18.57 -13.22 -0.77
CA ILE A 92 19.97 -13.67 -0.72
C ILE A 92 20.91 -12.48 -0.52
N ILE A 93 20.69 -11.38 -1.24
CA ILE A 93 21.49 -10.16 -1.13
C ILE A 93 21.34 -9.56 0.27
N GLU A 94 20.12 -9.43 0.78
CA GLU A 94 19.84 -8.92 2.12
C GLU A 94 20.54 -9.75 3.20
N ASN A 95 20.43 -11.08 3.12
CA ASN A 95 21.09 -11.97 4.09
C ASN A 95 22.62 -11.87 4.02
N ALA A 96 23.18 -11.82 2.80
CA ALA A 96 24.62 -11.66 2.61
C ALA A 96 25.14 -10.30 3.13
N LEU A 97 24.36 -9.23 3.01
CA LEU A 97 24.71 -7.90 3.53
C LEU A 97 24.60 -7.82 5.06
N ASN A 98 23.67 -8.57 5.67
CA ASN A 98 23.51 -8.61 7.12
C ASN A 98 24.59 -9.45 7.82
N ASN A 99 25.19 -10.41 7.12
CA ASN A 99 26.24 -11.29 7.64
C ASN A 99 27.53 -11.18 6.80
N PRO A 100 28.17 -10.00 6.75
CA PRO A 100 29.29 -9.77 5.84
C PRO A 100 30.54 -10.59 6.20
N GLU A 101 30.75 -10.90 7.47
CA GLU A 101 31.95 -11.62 7.95
C GLU A 101 31.98 -13.07 7.45
N GLU A 102 30.84 -13.77 7.50
CA GLU A 102 30.71 -15.14 6.98
C GLU A 102 30.98 -15.19 5.47
N MET A 103 30.44 -14.19 4.74
CA MET A 103 30.64 -14.08 3.29
C MET A 103 32.09 -13.74 2.92
N MET A 104 32.75 -12.86 3.67
CA MET A 104 34.17 -12.54 3.44
C MET A 104 35.08 -13.73 3.74
N SER A 105 34.72 -14.60 4.69
CA SER A 105 35.46 -15.83 4.97
C SER A 105 35.36 -16.87 3.85
N LEU A 106 34.24 -16.91 3.12
CA LEU A 106 34.03 -17.81 1.97
C LEU A 106 34.76 -17.36 0.69
N MET A 107 35.26 -16.13 0.66
CA MET A 107 35.98 -15.54 -0.47
C MET A 107 37.51 -15.57 -0.33
N LYS A 108 38.04 -16.02 0.81
CA LYS A 108 39.48 -16.26 1.03
C LYS A 108 39.85 -17.67 0.60
#